data_AF-R4XGJ4-F1
#
_entry.id   AF-R4XGJ4-F1
#
_cell.length_a   1.000
_cell.length_b   1.000
_cell.length_c   1.000
_cell.angle_alpha   90.00
_cell.angle_beta   90.00
_cell.angle_gamma   90.00
#
_symmetry.space_group_name_H-M   'P 1'
#
loop_
_entity.id
_entity.type
_entity.pdbx_description
1 polymer ?
#
loop_
_entity_poly.entity_id
_entity_poly.type
_entity_poly.pdbx_seq_one_letter_code
_entity_poly.pdbx_strand_id
1 'polypeptide(L)'
;MCLPPFSLVKDRLFSAQPVGRITSLPVYNGYACLTCTAWSSLHVKAACKHVKQVHGQSSSAQGLTGLRICKLQTLGQRQYFEVHPEATAAAVPQQSNSVASADFLAKQLQLTQEMNRATLEAEETVEAQRAGNGERLPWLEHLGFSVHLHSLARHKIVSSYGKPSPLEPGYKVMVALGEISTAILEETLKWCQDGRDCRMTRPMAVSLTQFAQAHKEVDGKFRGFYTKLEPATVKKYFAQWQGLLYYYYRVTKGLALVNDSSERLCQATAEQDQFQALFEDNLEDKNTLLQETFVDLLSLSFITCTRERNQFGSILLSYCASLAVLGSGNSDQAGGMWKEPGNLNSSYSALIYCAQLLIFREALSLSSKPGSARKS
;
A
#
# COMPACT_ATOMS: atom_id res chain seq x y z
N MET A 1 -24.82 5.90 -19.72
CA MET A 1 -24.64 5.12 -20.96
C MET A 1 -23.53 4.12 -20.73
N CYS A 2 -23.87 2.86 -20.46
CA CYS A 2 -22.88 1.81 -20.28
C CYS A 2 -22.32 1.39 -21.64
N LEU A 3 -21.00 1.27 -21.67
CA LEU A 3 -20.23 0.70 -22.76
C LEU A 3 -20.62 -0.77 -22.94
N PRO A 4 -20.57 -1.33 -24.16
CA PRO A 4 -20.90 -2.74 -24.36
C PRO A 4 -19.85 -3.65 -23.70
N PRO A 5 -20.20 -4.91 -23.40
CA PRO A 5 -19.29 -5.87 -22.76
C PRO A 5 -17.99 -6.05 -23.56
N PHE A 6 -16.84 -6.00 -22.90
CA PHE A 6 -15.50 -6.03 -23.50
C PHE A 6 -15.31 -7.20 -24.50
N SER A 7 -15.98 -8.34 -24.30
CA SER A 7 -15.97 -9.52 -25.17
C SER A 7 -16.78 -9.35 -26.47
N LEU A 8 -17.96 -8.73 -26.42
CA LEU A 8 -18.78 -8.43 -27.61
C LEU A 8 -18.19 -7.32 -28.48
N VAL A 9 -17.44 -6.42 -27.84
CA VAL A 9 -16.67 -5.38 -28.51
C VAL A 9 -15.43 -6.00 -29.14
N LYS A 10 -14.76 -6.96 -28.50
CA LYS A 10 -13.60 -7.68 -29.06
C LYS A 10 -13.92 -8.36 -30.39
N ASP A 11 -15.01 -9.11 -30.52
CA ASP A 11 -15.32 -9.84 -31.76
C ASP A 11 -15.87 -8.95 -32.88
N ARG A 12 -16.46 -7.78 -32.56
CA ARG A 12 -16.90 -6.78 -33.56
C ARG A 12 -15.79 -5.78 -33.93
N LEU A 13 -14.81 -5.53 -33.08
CA LEU A 13 -13.70 -4.61 -33.32
C LEU A 13 -12.65 -5.13 -34.30
N PHE A 14 -12.64 -6.44 -34.56
CA PHE A 14 -11.73 -7.06 -35.52
C PHE A 14 -12.36 -7.36 -36.88
N SER A 15 -13.63 -6.99 -37.10
CA SER A 15 -14.16 -6.89 -38.47
C SER A 15 -13.92 -5.48 -39.00
N ALA A 16 -13.53 -5.39 -40.26
CA ALA A 16 -13.07 -4.19 -40.94
C ALA A 16 -14.12 -3.05 -41.10
N GLN A 17 -15.18 -3.03 -40.29
CA GLN A 17 -16.32 -2.14 -40.47
C GLN A 17 -16.49 -1.16 -39.30
N PRO A 18 -16.82 0.11 -39.59
CA PRO A 18 -17.03 1.14 -38.56
C PRO A 18 -18.17 0.77 -37.61
N VAL A 19 -17.98 1.04 -36.32
CA VAL A 19 -18.90 0.67 -35.23
C VAL A 19 -19.85 1.84 -34.93
N GLY A 20 -21.07 1.55 -34.46
CA GLY A 20 -22.01 2.59 -34.03
C GLY A 20 -21.46 3.45 -32.88
N ARG A 21 -21.78 4.75 -32.86
CA ARG A 21 -21.29 5.69 -31.85
C ARG A 21 -21.76 5.30 -30.46
N ILE A 22 -20.81 5.20 -29.54
CA ILE A 22 -21.12 5.00 -28.13
C ILE A 22 -21.25 6.37 -27.48
N THR A 23 -22.47 6.75 -27.14
CA THR A 23 -22.83 8.10 -26.69
C THR A 23 -22.17 8.54 -25.38
N SER A 24 -21.70 7.60 -24.55
CA SER A 24 -20.90 7.89 -23.33
C SER A 24 -19.43 8.19 -23.58
N LEU A 25 -18.89 7.90 -24.76
CA LEU A 25 -17.46 8.05 -25.00
C LEU A 25 -17.12 9.36 -25.72
N PRO A 26 -16.00 10.00 -25.33
CA PRO A 26 -15.47 11.13 -26.09
C PRO A 26 -15.09 10.68 -27.50
N VAL A 27 -15.46 11.50 -28.49
CA VAL A 27 -15.14 11.28 -29.91
C VAL A 27 -13.94 12.14 -30.27
N TYR A 28 -12.94 11.53 -30.89
CA TYR A 28 -11.72 12.20 -31.32
C TYR A 28 -11.60 12.24 -32.84
N ASN A 29 -10.94 13.27 -33.37
CA ASN A 29 -10.52 13.28 -34.77
C ASN A 29 -9.23 12.49 -34.90
N GLY A 30 -9.17 11.56 -35.85
CA GLY A 30 -7.97 10.77 -36.09
C GLY A 30 -7.88 10.25 -37.52
N TYR A 31 -6.96 9.32 -37.72
CA TYR A 31 -6.57 8.80 -39.02
C TYR A 31 -6.62 7.28 -39.01
N ALA A 32 -7.24 6.68 -40.02
CA ALA A 32 -7.26 5.25 -40.25
C ALA A 32 -6.51 4.90 -41.54
N CYS A 33 -5.83 3.76 -41.56
CA CYS A 33 -5.16 3.26 -42.75
C CYS A 33 -6.19 2.75 -43.76
N LEU A 34 -6.02 3.12 -45.04
CA LEU A 34 -6.89 2.62 -46.13
C LEU A 34 -6.49 1.22 -46.58
N THR A 35 -5.22 0.84 -46.39
CA THR A 35 -4.66 -0.42 -46.88
C THR A 35 -4.77 -1.56 -45.86
N CYS A 36 -4.75 -1.25 -44.56
CA CYS A 36 -5.03 -2.21 -43.51
C CYS A 36 -6.12 -1.71 -42.56
N THR A 37 -7.16 -2.52 -42.41
CA THR A 37 -8.41 -2.13 -41.73
C THR A 37 -8.32 -2.16 -40.22
N ALA A 38 -7.18 -2.57 -39.66
CA ALA A 38 -6.97 -2.78 -38.23
C ALA A 38 -6.12 -1.68 -37.55
N TRP A 39 -5.73 -0.62 -38.26
CA TRP A 39 -4.85 0.41 -37.70
C TRP A 39 -5.45 1.82 -37.76
N SER A 40 -5.53 2.47 -36.60
CA SER A 40 -5.95 3.86 -36.47
C SER A 40 -5.17 4.61 -35.38
N SER A 41 -5.05 5.93 -35.51
CA SER A 41 -4.33 6.77 -34.55
C SER A 41 -4.86 8.21 -34.54
N LEU A 42 -4.73 8.88 -33.39
CA LEU A 42 -5.05 10.30 -33.25
C LEU A 42 -3.96 11.23 -33.83
N HIS A 43 -2.76 10.72 -34.10
CA HIS A 43 -1.62 11.54 -34.49
C HIS A 43 -1.20 11.30 -35.94
N VAL A 44 -1.26 12.36 -36.76
CA VAL A 44 -0.89 12.31 -38.20
C VAL A 44 0.53 11.82 -38.44
N LYS A 45 1.49 12.21 -37.58
CA LYS A 45 2.89 11.75 -37.67
C LYS A 45 3.03 10.24 -37.44
N ALA A 46 2.24 9.68 -36.52
CA ALA A 46 2.22 8.23 -36.28
C ALA A 46 1.57 7.49 -37.45
N ALA A 47 0.52 8.07 -38.04
CA ALA A 47 -0.18 7.52 -39.19
C ALA A 47 0.68 7.49 -40.46
N CYS A 48 1.36 8.60 -40.78
CA CYS A 48 2.29 8.63 -41.91
C CYS A 48 3.49 7.68 -41.70
N LYS A 49 3.96 7.53 -40.45
CA LYS A 49 5.01 6.57 -40.11
C LYS A 49 4.55 5.13 -40.31
N HIS A 50 3.33 4.79 -39.91
CA HIS A 50 2.75 3.45 -40.12
C HIS A 50 2.65 3.11 -41.62
N VAL A 51 2.07 4.00 -42.44
CA VAL A 51 1.93 3.76 -43.88
C VAL A 51 3.29 3.59 -44.58
N LYS A 52 4.28 4.40 -44.19
CA LYS A 52 5.65 4.29 -44.73
C LYS A 52 6.34 2.99 -44.32
N GLN A 53 6.19 2.57 -43.07
CA GLN A 53 6.90 1.40 -42.53
C GLN A 53 6.26 0.07 -42.90
N VAL A 54 4.92 0.02 -42.98
CA VAL A 54 4.16 -1.23 -43.17
C VAL A 54 3.75 -1.43 -44.62
N HIS A 55 3.50 -0.34 -45.36
CA HIS A 55 3.04 -0.41 -46.76
C HIS A 55 4.02 0.21 -47.76
N GLY A 56 5.17 0.74 -47.31
CA GLY A 56 6.20 1.30 -48.19
C GLY A 56 5.79 2.59 -48.93
N GLN A 57 4.63 3.18 -48.61
CA GLN A 57 4.09 4.35 -49.29
C GLN A 57 4.53 5.65 -48.59
N SER A 58 4.83 6.68 -49.38
CA SER A 58 5.20 8.00 -48.84
C SER A 58 3.95 8.86 -48.61
N SER A 59 3.52 8.96 -47.35
CA SER A 59 2.48 9.90 -46.92
C SER A 59 3.13 11.06 -46.14
N SER A 60 2.67 12.29 -46.38
CA SER A 60 3.16 13.48 -45.68
C SER A 60 2.01 14.25 -45.02
N ALA A 61 2.30 15.13 -44.06
CA ALA A 61 1.27 15.93 -43.40
C ALA A 61 0.52 16.87 -44.35
N GLN A 62 1.08 17.14 -45.54
CA GLN A 62 0.51 17.98 -46.58
C GLN A 62 -0.21 17.16 -47.66
N GLY A 63 0.00 15.84 -47.71
CA GLY A 63 -0.62 14.92 -48.67
C GLY A 63 -0.81 13.53 -48.05
N LEU A 64 -2.06 13.22 -47.68
CA LEU A 64 -2.46 12.04 -46.92
C LEU A 64 -2.70 10.81 -47.82
N THR A 65 -1.71 10.44 -48.62
CA THR A 65 -1.82 9.30 -49.53
C THR A 65 -1.84 7.99 -48.72
N GLY A 66 -2.95 7.23 -48.80
CA GLY A 66 -3.13 5.96 -48.07
C GLY A 66 -3.73 6.09 -46.67
N LEU A 67 -4.14 7.29 -46.26
CA LEU A 67 -4.79 7.57 -44.98
C LEU A 67 -6.14 8.25 -45.17
N ARG A 68 -7.12 7.93 -44.32
CA ARG A 68 -8.40 8.65 -44.25
C ARG A 68 -8.59 9.30 -42.89
N ILE A 69 -9.19 10.50 -42.90
CA ILE A 69 -9.60 11.21 -41.68
C ILE A 69 -10.93 10.61 -41.22
N CYS A 70 -11.03 10.27 -39.93
CA CYS A 70 -12.21 9.63 -39.36
C CYS A 70 -12.44 10.05 -37.89
N LYS A 71 -13.61 9.65 -37.37
CA LYS A 71 -13.98 9.85 -35.95
C LYS A 71 -13.69 8.58 -35.18
N LEU A 72 -12.90 8.69 -34.12
CA LEU A 72 -12.43 7.56 -33.32
C LEU A 72 -12.95 7.64 -31.88
N GLN A 73 -13.31 6.49 -31.31
CA GLN A 73 -13.59 6.32 -29.88
C GLN A 73 -12.64 5.27 -29.27
N THR A 74 -12.47 5.29 -27.94
CA THR A 74 -11.62 4.34 -27.21
C THR A 74 -12.27 3.94 -25.89
N LEU A 75 -12.08 2.67 -25.49
CA LEU A 75 -12.63 2.09 -24.26
C LEU A 75 -11.64 2.11 -23.07
N GLY A 76 -10.49 2.77 -23.25
CA GLY A 76 -9.37 2.72 -22.30
C GLY A 76 -8.37 1.61 -22.65
N GLN A 77 -7.08 1.93 -22.51
CA GLN A 77 -5.91 1.19 -23.04
C GLN A 77 -5.73 1.26 -24.57
N ARG A 78 -5.10 2.35 -25.05
CA ARG A 78 -4.35 2.54 -26.34
C ARG A 78 -4.93 2.00 -27.67
N GLN A 79 -6.16 1.51 -27.74
CA GLN A 79 -6.81 1.04 -28.97
C GLN A 79 -7.98 1.93 -29.36
N TYR A 80 -7.98 2.38 -30.62
CA TYR A 80 -8.98 3.28 -31.21
C TYR A 80 -9.77 2.56 -32.29
N PHE A 81 -11.08 2.84 -32.37
CA PHE A 81 -11.95 2.29 -33.39
C PHE A 81 -12.84 3.36 -34.01
N GLU A 82 -13.21 3.14 -35.27
CA GLU A 82 -13.93 4.11 -36.09
C GLU A 82 -15.43 4.08 -35.87
N VAL A 83 -16.05 5.26 -35.93
CA VAL A 83 -17.43 5.48 -35.54
C VAL A 83 -18.22 6.30 -36.56
N HIS A 84 -19.44 5.86 -36.90
CA HIS A 84 -20.34 6.57 -37.82
C HIS A 84 -20.91 7.89 -37.23
N PRO A 85 -20.98 8.97 -38.02
CA PRO A 85 -21.80 10.14 -37.68
C PRO A 85 -23.30 9.82 -37.93
N GLU A 86 -24.14 10.07 -36.94
CA GLU A 86 -25.52 9.57 -36.76
C GLU A 86 -26.52 9.80 -37.91
N ALA A 87 -27.51 8.90 -38.00
CA ALA A 87 -28.83 9.17 -38.59
C ALA A 87 -29.96 8.66 -37.67
N THR A 88 -31.00 9.47 -37.60
CA THR A 88 -32.15 9.52 -36.70
C THR A 88 -33.20 8.40 -36.90
N ALA A 89 -33.80 7.98 -35.78
CA ALA A 89 -35.17 7.43 -35.58
C ALA A 89 -35.66 6.13 -36.24
N ALA A 90 -36.37 5.36 -35.40
CA ALA A 90 -37.43 4.35 -35.65
C ALA A 90 -37.05 2.91 -36.10
N ALA A 91 -37.22 1.95 -35.18
CA ALA A 91 -38.23 0.87 -35.20
C ALA A 91 -37.77 -0.36 -34.39
N VAL A 92 -38.62 -0.83 -33.48
CA VAL A 92 -38.48 -2.08 -32.70
C VAL A 92 -38.89 -3.28 -33.58
N PRO A 93 -38.22 -4.44 -33.53
CA PRO A 93 -38.82 -5.59 -32.82
C PRO A 93 -37.87 -6.48 -32.00
N GLN A 94 -38.36 -6.81 -30.81
CA GLN A 94 -38.23 -8.02 -29.97
C GLN A 94 -37.12 -9.05 -30.28
N GLN A 95 -36.26 -9.34 -29.29
CA GLN A 95 -36.18 -10.70 -28.72
C GLN A 95 -35.43 -10.76 -27.37
N SER A 96 -36.05 -11.55 -26.50
CA SER A 96 -35.76 -12.06 -25.15
C SER A 96 -34.31 -12.38 -24.73
N ASN A 97 -34.09 -12.24 -23.41
CA ASN A 97 -33.01 -12.75 -22.51
C ASN A 97 -31.99 -11.66 -22.08
N SER A 98 -31.75 -11.32 -20.81
CA SER A 98 -32.11 -11.93 -19.53
C SER A 98 -32.19 -10.86 -18.42
N VAL A 99 -33.34 -10.77 -17.74
CA VAL A 99 -33.59 -9.87 -16.59
C VAL A 99 -32.56 -10.10 -15.45
N ALA A 100 -32.02 -11.32 -15.35
CA ALA A 100 -31.03 -11.72 -14.35
C ALA A 100 -29.67 -10.98 -14.43
N SER A 101 -29.22 -10.52 -15.61
CA SER A 101 -27.90 -9.86 -15.74
C SER A 101 -27.95 -8.38 -15.36
N ALA A 102 -29.08 -7.70 -15.58
CA ALA A 102 -29.25 -6.31 -15.19
C ALA A 102 -29.48 -6.20 -13.67
N ASP A 103 -30.27 -7.12 -13.11
CA ASP A 103 -30.50 -7.20 -11.67
C ASP A 103 -29.20 -7.49 -10.91
N PHE A 104 -28.31 -8.34 -11.42
CA PHE A 104 -27.02 -8.63 -10.80
C PHE A 104 -26.09 -7.40 -10.76
N LEU A 105 -25.95 -6.68 -11.88
CA LEU A 105 -25.12 -5.47 -11.94
C LEU A 105 -25.71 -4.33 -11.11
N ALA A 106 -27.03 -4.18 -11.10
CA ALA A 106 -27.71 -3.22 -10.23
C ALA A 106 -27.49 -3.56 -8.75
N LYS A 107 -27.58 -4.84 -8.36
CA LYS A 107 -27.25 -5.30 -7.00
C LYS A 107 -25.79 -5.05 -6.65
N GLN A 108 -24.84 -5.27 -7.55
CA GLN A 108 -23.42 -5.07 -7.26
C GLN A 108 -23.06 -3.59 -7.09
N LEU A 109 -23.66 -2.72 -7.90
CA LEU A 109 -23.47 -1.28 -7.83
C LEU A 109 -24.18 -0.69 -6.60
N GLN A 110 -25.37 -1.21 -6.27
CA GLN A 110 -26.09 -0.90 -5.04
C GLN A 110 -25.33 -1.36 -3.80
N LEU A 111 -24.75 -2.56 -3.78
CA LEU A 111 -23.89 -3.04 -2.69
C LEU A 111 -22.63 -2.19 -2.53
N THR A 112 -22.03 -1.73 -3.64
CA THR A 112 -20.86 -0.84 -3.59
C THR A 112 -21.25 0.55 -3.06
N GLN A 113 -22.39 1.07 -3.49
CA GLN A 113 -22.92 2.35 -2.99
C GLN A 113 -23.39 2.26 -1.54
N GLU A 114 -24.01 1.15 -1.12
CA GLU A 114 -24.41 0.87 0.26
C GLU A 114 -23.19 0.67 1.15
N MET A 115 -22.14 -0.01 0.68
CA MET A 115 -20.86 -0.12 1.40
C MET A 115 -20.23 1.25 1.57
N ASN A 116 -20.13 2.06 0.51
CA ASN A 116 -19.57 3.41 0.60
C ASN A 116 -20.41 4.33 1.50
N ARG A 117 -21.75 4.21 1.43
CA ARG A 117 -22.68 4.96 2.28
C ARG A 117 -22.59 4.52 3.73
N ALA A 118 -22.57 3.22 4.02
CA ALA A 118 -22.36 2.68 5.36
C ALA A 118 -20.97 3.03 5.91
N THR A 119 -19.95 3.18 5.06
CA THR A 119 -18.61 3.62 5.47
C THR A 119 -18.60 5.10 5.84
N LEU A 120 -19.31 5.94 5.07
CA LEU A 120 -19.50 7.37 5.35
C LEU A 120 -20.42 7.62 6.57
N GLU A 121 -21.48 6.82 6.71
CA GLU A 121 -22.41 6.86 7.86
C GLU A 121 -21.79 6.28 9.14
N ALA A 122 -20.75 5.42 9.02
CA ALA A 122 -19.95 4.89 10.13
C ALA A 122 -18.60 5.62 10.31
N GLU A 123 -18.43 6.83 9.76
CA GLU A 123 -17.25 7.68 10.04
C GLU A 123 -17.31 8.20 11.47
N GLU A 124 -17.03 7.32 12.42
CA GLU A 124 -16.85 7.70 13.80
C GLU A 124 -15.42 8.22 14.01
N THR A 125 -15.32 9.49 14.39
CA THR A 125 -14.06 10.09 14.80
C THR A 125 -13.70 9.64 16.21
N VAL A 126 -12.41 9.68 16.51
CA VAL A 126 -11.89 9.31 17.83
C VAL A 126 -12.56 10.08 18.98
N GLU A 127 -12.98 11.32 18.73
CA GLU A 127 -13.66 12.19 19.70
C GLU A 127 -15.13 11.86 19.90
N ALA A 128 -15.89 11.66 18.82
CA ALA A 128 -17.32 11.39 18.88
C ALA A 128 -17.60 10.15 19.75
N GLN A 129 -16.76 9.13 19.62
CA GLN A 129 -16.86 7.90 20.40
C GLN A 129 -16.34 8.04 21.83
N ARG A 130 -15.30 8.89 22.06
CA ARG A 130 -14.86 9.24 23.42
C ARG A 130 -15.97 9.94 24.21
N ALA A 131 -16.73 10.82 23.56
CA ALA A 131 -17.86 11.50 24.18
C ALA A 131 -19.04 10.55 24.42
N GLY A 132 -19.29 9.60 23.51
CA GLY A 132 -20.38 8.62 23.61
C GLY A 132 -20.19 7.52 24.67
N ASN A 133 -18.94 7.12 24.95
CA ASN A 133 -18.68 5.97 25.82
C ASN A 133 -18.69 6.24 27.33
N GLY A 134 -18.83 7.49 27.81
CA GLY A 134 -18.98 7.83 29.24
C GLY A 134 -17.80 7.50 30.18
N GLU A 135 -16.99 6.48 29.88
CA GLU A 135 -15.82 6.05 30.63
C GLU A 135 -14.55 6.58 29.97
N ARG A 136 -13.86 7.49 30.67
CA ARG A 136 -12.50 7.87 30.32
C ARG A 136 -11.58 6.68 30.58
N LEU A 137 -10.97 6.12 29.54
CA LEU A 137 -9.97 5.05 29.66
C LEU A 137 -8.64 5.66 30.16
N PRO A 138 -8.26 5.51 31.45
CA PRO A 138 -7.17 6.29 32.04
C PRO A 138 -5.80 6.01 31.42
N TRP A 139 -5.60 4.78 30.92
CA TRP A 139 -4.36 4.38 30.27
C TRP A 139 -4.15 5.08 28.91
N LEU A 140 -5.20 5.40 28.16
CA LEU A 140 -5.10 6.15 26.91
C LEU A 140 -4.71 7.61 27.15
N GLU A 141 -5.20 8.21 28.23
CA GLU A 141 -4.84 9.56 28.65
C GLU A 141 -3.41 9.62 29.16
N HIS A 142 -3.02 8.65 30.01
CA HIS A 142 -1.67 8.54 30.53
C HIS A 142 -0.62 8.39 29.43
N LEU A 143 -0.90 7.56 28.41
CA LEU A 143 0.01 7.37 27.27
C LEU A 143 -0.08 8.51 26.24
N GLY A 144 -1.15 9.31 26.24
CA GLY A 144 -1.37 10.40 25.28
C GLY A 144 -1.87 9.96 23.89
N PHE A 145 -2.29 8.70 23.72
CA PHE A 145 -2.76 8.18 22.43
C PHE A 145 -4.03 8.88 21.92
N SER A 146 -4.93 9.23 22.83
CA SER A 146 -6.19 9.91 22.48
C SER A 146 -5.96 11.32 21.96
N VAL A 147 -4.95 12.03 22.49
CA VAL A 147 -4.57 13.36 22.04
C VAL A 147 -3.84 13.28 20.70
N HIS A 148 -2.95 12.31 20.54
CA HIS A 148 -2.21 12.12 19.29
C HIS A 148 -3.11 11.79 18.10
N LEU A 149 -4.10 10.93 18.31
CA LEU A 149 -5.04 10.50 17.26
C LEU A 149 -6.30 11.36 17.17
N HIS A 150 -6.28 12.54 17.78
CA HIS A 150 -7.38 13.49 17.78
C HIS A 150 -7.82 13.83 16.34
N SER A 151 -9.12 14.02 16.13
CA SER A 151 -9.77 14.28 14.83
C SER A 151 -9.63 13.21 13.73
N LEU A 152 -8.94 12.10 13.98
CA LEU A 152 -8.76 11.05 12.97
C LEU A 152 -9.94 10.06 12.96
N ALA A 153 -10.36 9.68 11.76
CA ALA A 153 -11.37 8.65 11.58
C ALA A 153 -10.77 7.25 11.76
N ARG A 154 -11.48 6.36 12.47
CA ARG A 154 -11.06 4.98 12.75
C ARG A 154 -10.52 4.24 11.53
N HIS A 155 -11.27 4.27 10.44
CA HIS A 155 -10.93 3.54 9.22
C HIS A 155 -9.64 4.08 8.57
N LYS A 156 -9.36 5.39 8.68
CA LYS A 156 -8.12 6.01 8.20
C LYS A 156 -6.92 5.53 9.02
N ILE A 157 -7.08 5.44 10.35
CA ILE A 157 -6.04 4.91 11.26
C ILE A 157 -5.74 3.46 10.91
N VAL A 158 -6.76 2.61 10.81
CA VAL A 158 -6.56 1.18 10.55
C VAL A 158 -5.99 0.90 9.16
N SER A 159 -6.46 1.63 8.14
CA SER A 159 -5.94 1.48 6.77
C SER A 159 -4.50 1.96 6.62
N SER A 160 -4.03 2.89 7.46
CA SER A 160 -2.66 3.43 7.39
C SER A 160 -1.57 2.36 7.55
N TYR A 161 -1.85 1.24 8.21
CA TYR A 161 -0.89 0.13 8.37
C TYR A 161 -1.39 -1.19 7.77
N GLY A 162 -2.50 -1.15 7.04
CA GLY A 162 -3.02 -2.30 6.30
C GLY A 162 -2.12 -2.65 5.11
N LYS A 163 -2.27 -3.87 4.59
CA LYS A 163 -1.54 -4.29 3.38
C LYS A 163 -1.84 -3.33 2.22
N PRO A 164 -0.83 -2.94 1.43
CA PRO A 164 -1.02 -1.97 0.34
C PRO A 164 -1.84 -2.56 -0.80
N SER A 165 -2.67 -1.71 -1.40
CA SER A 165 -3.48 -2.07 -2.58
C SER A 165 -2.68 -1.87 -3.86
N PRO A 166 -2.81 -2.73 -4.89
CA PRO A 166 -2.11 -2.55 -6.17
C PRO A 166 -2.42 -1.22 -6.89
N LEU A 167 -3.53 -0.57 -6.53
CA LEU A 167 -3.95 0.73 -7.06
C LEU A 167 -3.39 1.92 -6.27
N GLU A 168 -2.73 1.66 -5.14
CA GLU A 168 -2.24 2.69 -4.22
C GLU A 168 -0.93 3.33 -4.73
N PRO A 169 -0.78 4.66 -4.67
CA PRO A 169 0.49 5.32 -4.93
C PRO A 169 1.61 4.74 -4.03
N GLY A 170 2.76 4.42 -4.61
CA GLY A 170 3.86 3.82 -3.87
C GLY A 170 3.69 2.33 -3.53
N TYR A 171 2.68 1.65 -4.08
CA TYR A 171 2.44 0.21 -3.89
C TYR A 171 3.71 -0.64 -4.01
N LYS A 172 4.48 -0.47 -5.10
CA LYS A 172 5.74 -1.19 -5.33
C LYS A 172 6.75 -0.97 -4.20
N VAL A 173 6.90 0.27 -3.75
CA VAL A 173 7.86 0.64 -2.69
C VAL A 173 7.44 -0.01 -1.38
N MET A 174 6.16 0.11 -1.01
CA MET A 174 5.65 -0.49 0.23
C MET A 174 5.80 -2.01 0.22
N VAL A 175 5.40 -2.69 -0.87
CA VAL A 175 5.56 -4.14 -0.98
C VAL A 175 7.01 -4.54 -0.85
N ALA A 176 7.92 -3.88 -1.57
CA ALA A 176 9.35 -4.19 -1.51
C ALA A 176 9.93 -3.95 -0.10
N LEU A 177 9.61 -2.83 0.55
CA LEU A 177 10.00 -2.56 1.95
C LEU A 177 9.56 -3.70 2.86
N GLY A 178 8.29 -4.12 2.75
CA GLY A 178 7.72 -5.19 3.55
C GLY A 178 8.37 -6.55 3.29
N GLU A 179 8.57 -6.93 2.03
CA GLU A 179 9.14 -8.23 1.64
C GLU A 179 10.61 -8.34 2.05
N ILE A 180 11.41 -7.30 1.77
CA ILE A 180 12.82 -7.25 2.14
C ILE A 180 13.00 -7.27 3.66
N SER A 181 12.19 -6.49 4.39
CA SER A 181 12.23 -6.50 5.85
C SER A 181 11.89 -7.86 6.44
N THR A 182 10.89 -8.56 5.88
CA THR A 182 10.58 -9.93 6.31
C THR A 182 11.71 -10.89 5.99
N ALA A 183 12.34 -10.81 4.81
CA ALA A 183 13.49 -11.65 4.46
C ALA A 183 14.67 -11.45 5.43
N ILE A 184 14.98 -10.20 5.77
CA ILE A 184 15.97 -9.82 6.79
C ILE A 184 15.64 -10.46 8.14
N LEU A 185 14.40 -10.33 8.60
CA LEU A 185 13.97 -10.87 9.90
C LEU A 185 13.99 -12.40 9.92
N GLU A 186 13.59 -13.06 8.83
CA GLU A 186 13.65 -14.52 8.67
C GLU A 186 15.09 -15.04 8.66
N GLU A 187 15.98 -14.39 7.91
CA GLU A 187 17.41 -14.73 7.90
C GLU A 187 18.02 -14.57 9.30
N THR A 188 17.74 -13.43 9.94
CA THR A 188 18.26 -13.13 11.27
C THR A 188 17.75 -14.11 12.31
N LEU A 189 16.48 -14.51 12.22
CA LEU A 189 15.91 -15.53 13.09
C LEU A 189 16.60 -16.88 12.89
N LYS A 190 16.95 -17.27 11.66
CA LYS A 190 17.72 -18.50 11.41
C LYS A 190 19.08 -18.47 12.11
N TRP A 191 19.75 -17.30 12.12
CA TRP A 191 21.00 -17.13 12.89
C TRP A 191 20.80 -17.20 14.40
N CYS A 192 19.58 -17.01 14.89
CA CYS A 192 19.26 -17.11 16.31
C CYS A 192 18.93 -18.54 16.77
N GLN A 193 18.64 -19.45 15.84
CA GLN A 193 18.17 -20.79 16.12
C GLN A 193 19.32 -21.80 16.15
N ASP A 194 19.17 -22.85 16.96
CA ASP A 194 20.17 -23.92 17.09
C ASP A 194 20.49 -24.55 15.72
N GLY A 195 21.78 -24.75 15.40
CA GLY A 195 22.20 -25.31 14.12
C GLY A 195 23.57 -24.79 13.66
N ARG A 196 23.93 -25.09 12.40
CA ARG A 196 25.22 -24.69 11.81
C ARG A 196 25.38 -23.18 11.64
N ASP A 197 24.27 -22.48 11.44
CA ASP A 197 24.23 -21.03 11.22
C ASP A 197 23.95 -20.25 12.51
N CYS A 198 23.86 -20.92 13.66
CA CYS A 198 23.60 -20.28 14.95
C CYS A 198 24.76 -19.34 15.32
N ARG A 199 24.45 -18.05 15.42
CA ARG A 199 25.35 -16.99 15.87
C ARG A 199 24.94 -16.42 17.23
N MET A 200 23.80 -16.87 17.77
CA MET A 200 23.30 -16.42 19.06
C MET A 200 24.13 -16.98 20.20
N THR A 201 24.69 -16.10 21.02
CA THR A 201 25.40 -16.47 22.24
C THR A 201 24.55 -16.17 23.47
N ARG A 202 24.80 -16.85 24.59
CA ARG A 202 24.10 -16.60 25.86
C ARG A 202 24.24 -15.13 26.32
N PRO A 203 25.42 -14.48 26.27
CA PRO A 203 25.54 -13.06 26.60
C PRO A 203 24.67 -12.16 25.71
N MET A 204 24.63 -12.40 24.39
CA MET A 204 23.78 -11.64 23.48
C MET A 204 22.30 -11.79 23.83
N ALA A 205 21.82 -13.02 24.08
CA ALA A 205 20.44 -13.25 24.49
C ALA A 205 20.07 -12.52 25.80
N VAL A 206 21.01 -12.42 26.74
CA VAL A 206 20.84 -11.65 27.98
C VAL A 206 20.77 -10.14 27.69
N SER A 207 21.62 -9.60 26.83
CA SER A 207 21.57 -8.19 26.43
C SER A 207 20.29 -7.84 25.67
N LEU A 208 19.82 -8.70 24.76
CA LEU A 208 18.54 -8.54 24.08
C LEU A 208 17.37 -8.59 25.07
N THR A 209 17.45 -9.47 26.07
CA THR A 209 16.48 -9.51 27.18
C THR A 209 16.44 -8.18 27.93
N GLN A 210 17.58 -7.53 28.15
CA GLN A 210 17.67 -6.22 28.82
C GLN A 210 17.01 -5.09 28.01
N PHE A 211 17.05 -5.14 26.68
CA PHE A 211 16.34 -4.17 25.84
C PHE A 211 14.83 -4.09 26.16
N ALA A 212 14.25 -5.20 26.58
CA ALA A 212 12.84 -5.28 26.94
C ALA A 212 12.56 -5.12 28.45
N GLN A 213 13.59 -4.87 29.28
CA GLN A 213 13.47 -4.82 30.75
C GLN A 213 12.77 -3.59 31.32
N ALA A 214 12.38 -2.60 30.51
CA ALA A 214 11.41 -1.59 30.97
C ALA A 214 10.07 -2.24 31.43
N HIS A 215 9.79 -3.49 31.02
CA HIS A 215 8.65 -4.29 31.50
C HIS A 215 8.84 -5.00 32.85
N LYS A 216 10.05 -5.00 33.46
CA LYS A 216 10.29 -5.71 34.73
C LYS A 216 9.58 -5.06 35.92
N GLU A 217 9.37 -3.74 35.87
CA GLU A 217 8.80 -3.00 37.00
C GLU A 217 7.31 -3.29 37.23
N VAL A 218 6.60 -3.85 36.25
CA VAL A 218 5.14 -3.96 36.29
C VAL A 218 4.61 -5.36 36.59
N ASP A 219 5.27 -6.45 36.15
CA ASP A 219 4.59 -7.78 36.16
C ASP A 219 5.41 -9.00 36.64
N GLY A 220 6.66 -8.82 37.12
CA GLY A 220 7.46 -9.88 37.79
C GLY A 220 7.81 -11.14 36.96
N LYS A 221 7.12 -11.41 35.84
CA LYS A 221 7.28 -12.56 34.94
C LYS A 221 7.64 -12.10 33.53
N PHE A 222 8.73 -11.35 33.41
CA PHE A 222 9.27 -11.02 32.10
C PHE A 222 9.94 -12.27 31.48
N ARG A 223 9.42 -12.76 30.35
CA ARG A 223 10.11 -13.81 29.57
C ARG A 223 11.18 -13.15 28.72
N GLY A 224 12.43 -13.60 28.88
CA GLY A 224 13.55 -13.09 28.09
C GLY A 224 13.42 -13.40 26.60
N PHE A 225 14.37 -12.88 25.82
CA PHE A 225 14.44 -13.10 24.39
C PHE A 225 14.40 -14.61 24.08
N TYR A 226 13.41 -15.02 23.27
CA TYR A 226 13.09 -16.43 23.04
C TYR A 226 13.07 -16.75 21.54
N THR A 227 13.96 -17.64 21.11
CA THR A 227 14.21 -17.93 19.69
C THR A 227 13.32 -19.03 19.10
N LYS A 228 12.56 -19.73 19.94
CA LYS A 228 11.73 -20.90 19.57
C LYS A 228 10.24 -20.59 19.59
N LEU A 229 9.85 -19.40 19.12
CA LEU A 229 8.44 -19.05 18.96
C LEU A 229 7.78 -19.96 17.91
N GLU A 230 6.49 -20.23 18.08
CA GLU A 230 5.73 -20.96 17.06
C GLU A 230 5.74 -20.21 15.72
N PRO A 231 5.87 -20.92 14.58
CA PRO A 231 5.94 -20.29 13.26
C PRO A 231 4.77 -19.34 12.94
N ALA A 232 3.56 -19.68 13.39
CA ALA A 232 2.38 -18.82 13.22
C ALA A 232 2.50 -17.51 13.99
N THR A 233 3.14 -17.53 15.17
CA THR A 233 3.41 -16.34 15.98
C THR A 233 4.47 -15.47 15.34
N VAL A 234 5.57 -16.07 14.86
CA VAL A 234 6.63 -15.37 14.12
C VAL A 234 6.05 -14.64 12.91
N LYS A 235 5.21 -15.32 12.12
CA LYS A 235 4.54 -14.71 10.95
C LYS A 235 3.69 -13.50 11.33
N LYS A 236 2.96 -13.56 12.44
CA LYS A 236 2.18 -12.41 12.96
C LYS A 236 3.11 -11.27 13.39
N TYR A 237 4.23 -11.59 14.04
CA TYR A 237 5.18 -10.58 14.50
C TYR A 237 5.83 -9.85 13.33
N PHE A 238 6.25 -10.59 12.30
CA PHE A 238 6.84 -9.98 11.10
C PHE A 238 5.80 -9.16 10.33
N ALA A 239 4.55 -9.64 10.23
CA ALA A 239 3.46 -8.85 9.65
C ALA A 239 3.21 -7.53 10.42
N GLN A 240 3.37 -7.52 11.74
CA GLN A 240 3.27 -6.32 12.56
C GLN A 240 4.38 -5.31 12.22
N TRP A 241 5.61 -5.80 12.01
CA TRP A 241 6.74 -4.96 11.58
C TRP A 241 6.57 -4.45 10.14
N GLN A 242 6.05 -5.27 9.23
CA GLN A 242 5.64 -4.81 7.90
C GLN A 242 4.60 -3.69 7.97
N GLY A 243 3.62 -3.82 8.87
CA GLY A 243 2.63 -2.78 9.12
C GLY A 243 3.25 -1.44 9.54
N LEU A 244 4.33 -1.46 10.32
CA LEU A 244 5.11 -0.26 10.67
C LEU A 244 5.73 0.39 9.43
N LEU A 245 6.29 -0.39 8.51
CA LEU A 245 6.88 0.14 7.26
C LEU A 245 5.83 0.75 6.34
N TYR A 246 4.64 0.11 6.22
CA TYR A 246 3.54 0.67 5.45
C TYR A 246 3.00 1.96 6.08
N TYR A 247 2.85 1.95 7.40
CA TYR A 247 2.47 3.12 8.20
C TYR A 247 3.42 4.28 7.95
N TYR A 248 4.72 4.03 8.11
CA TYR A 248 5.78 4.99 7.87
C TYR A 248 5.65 5.61 6.48
N TYR A 249 5.65 4.79 5.43
CA TYR A 249 5.57 5.26 4.04
C TYR A 249 4.36 6.15 3.81
N ARG A 250 3.17 5.72 4.25
CA ARG A 250 1.94 6.45 4.00
C ARG A 250 1.88 7.77 4.74
N VAL A 251 2.24 7.78 6.02
CA VAL A 251 2.17 8.99 6.85
C VAL A 251 3.20 10.01 6.38
N THR A 252 4.43 9.59 6.09
CA THR A 252 5.50 10.52 5.70
C THR A 252 5.34 11.06 4.28
N LYS A 253 4.76 10.29 3.36
CA LYS A 253 4.42 10.77 2.01
C LYS A 253 3.08 11.53 1.97
N GLY A 254 2.35 11.62 3.08
CA GLY A 254 1.05 12.30 3.15
C GLY A 254 -0.07 11.55 2.41
N LEU A 255 0.06 10.23 2.26
CA LEU A 255 -0.96 9.37 1.67
C LEU A 255 -2.03 8.94 2.70
N ALA A 256 -1.71 9.01 3.99
CA ALA A 256 -2.64 8.73 5.08
C ALA A 256 -2.37 9.65 6.29
N LEU A 257 -3.39 9.79 7.14
CA LEU A 257 -3.34 10.51 8.41
C LEU A 257 -2.82 11.95 8.26
N VAL A 258 -3.38 12.64 7.28
CA VAL A 258 -3.21 14.08 7.10
C VAL A 258 -4.41 14.77 7.78
N ASN A 259 -4.14 15.76 8.61
CA ASN A 259 -5.19 16.54 9.28
C ASN A 259 -5.84 17.55 8.31
N ASP A 260 -6.90 18.22 8.75
CA ASP A 260 -7.64 19.18 7.90
C ASP A 260 -6.77 20.37 7.45
N SER A 261 -5.72 20.68 8.21
CA SER A 261 -4.69 21.68 7.88
C SER A 261 -3.66 21.19 6.86
N SER A 262 -3.84 20.00 6.28
CA SER A 262 -2.89 19.33 5.37
C SER A 262 -1.54 18.97 6.01
N GLU A 263 -1.47 18.96 7.34
CA GLU A 263 -0.28 18.54 8.08
C GLU A 263 -0.31 17.02 8.31
N ARG A 264 0.84 16.40 8.12
CA ARG A 264 1.02 14.96 8.34
C ARG A 264 1.10 14.68 9.84
N LEU A 265 0.45 13.61 10.29
CA LEU A 265 0.50 13.17 11.69
C LEU A 265 1.95 12.98 12.20
N CYS A 266 2.84 12.50 11.33
CA CYS A 266 4.27 12.40 11.60
C CYS A 266 5.10 12.82 10.40
N GLN A 267 6.31 13.27 10.70
CA GLN A 267 7.35 13.58 9.71
C GLN A 267 8.54 12.66 9.93
N ALA A 268 9.11 12.17 8.82
CA ALA A 268 10.37 11.45 8.84
C ALA A 268 11.49 12.35 9.40
N THR A 269 12.50 11.75 10.02
CA THR A 269 13.77 12.46 10.25
C THR A 269 14.53 12.60 8.94
N ALA A 270 15.51 13.51 8.88
CA ALA A 270 16.36 13.67 7.70
C ALA A 270 17.09 12.37 7.33
N GLU A 271 17.49 11.58 8.33
CA GLU A 271 18.11 10.27 8.15
C GLU A 271 17.13 9.23 7.56
N GLN A 272 15.89 9.19 8.07
CA GLN A 272 14.83 8.31 7.55
C GLN A 272 14.48 8.65 6.09
N ASP A 273 14.35 9.95 5.77
CA ASP A 273 14.13 10.43 4.41
C ASP A 273 15.29 10.05 3.49
N GLN A 274 16.53 10.16 3.97
CA GLN A 274 17.72 9.78 3.21
C GLN A 274 17.73 8.28 2.90
N PHE A 275 17.54 7.41 3.90
CA PHE A 275 17.51 5.96 3.66
C PHE A 275 16.35 5.54 2.76
N GLN A 276 15.20 6.19 2.90
CA GLN A 276 14.08 5.92 2.00
C GLN A 276 14.34 6.38 0.57
N ALA A 277 14.92 7.57 0.37
CA ALA A 277 15.27 8.04 -0.97
C ALA A 277 16.28 7.10 -1.64
N LEU A 278 17.32 6.69 -0.90
CA LEU A 278 18.29 5.70 -1.37
C LEU A 278 17.64 4.36 -1.73
N PHE A 279 16.67 3.90 -0.92
CA PHE A 279 15.91 2.71 -1.23
C PHE A 279 15.06 2.87 -2.50
N GLU A 280 14.31 3.97 -2.63
CA GLU A 280 13.46 4.25 -3.80
C GLU A 280 14.27 4.36 -5.09
N ASP A 281 15.42 5.04 -5.05
CA ASP A 281 16.33 5.20 -6.19
C ASP A 281 16.93 3.87 -6.65
N ASN A 282 17.05 2.89 -5.75
CA ASN A 282 17.62 1.57 -6.01
C ASN A 282 16.56 0.46 -6.03
N LEU A 283 15.26 0.79 -6.10
CA LEU A 283 14.17 -0.19 -6.03
C LEU A 283 14.22 -1.25 -7.15
N GLU A 284 14.65 -0.84 -8.35
CA GLU A 284 14.73 -1.71 -9.53
C GLU A 284 16.18 -2.20 -9.76
N ASP A 285 17.10 -1.95 -8.82
CA ASP A 285 18.47 -2.48 -8.85
C ASP A 285 18.44 -4.01 -8.63
N LYS A 286 19.38 -4.71 -9.27
CA LYS A 286 19.57 -6.17 -9.09
C LYS A 286 20.32 -6.50 -7.81
N ASN A 287 20.96 -5.52 -7.17
CA ASN A 287 21.73 -5.69 -5.96
C ASN A 287 20.81 -5.73 -4.72
N THR A 288 20.33 -6.93 -4.41
CA THR A 288 19.46 -7.18 -3.24
C THR A 288 20.12 -6.81 -1.92
N LEU A 289 21.44 -6.98 -1.80
CA LEU A 289 22.19 -6.64 -0.59
C LEU A 289 22.14 -5.13 -0.28
N LEU A 290 22.18 -4.30 -1.32
CA LEU A 290 22.11 -2.85 -1.18
C LEU A 290 20.71 -2.42 -0.69
N GLN A 291 19.67 -3.02 -1.27
CA GLN A 291 18.29 -2.78 -0.85
C GLN A 291 18.05 -3.23 0.59
N GLU A 292 18.53 -4.43 0.95
CA GLU A 292 18.50 -4.94 2.32
C GLU A 292 19.19 -3.98 3.29
N THR A 293 20.37 -3.46 2.92
CA THR A 293 21.11 -2.50 3.75
C THR A 293 20.29 -1.24 4.05
N PHE A 294 19.62 -0.66 3.04
CA PHE A 294 18.79 0.52 3.26
C PHE A 294 17.55 0.23 4.11
N VAL A 295 16.92 -0.94 3.93
CA VAL A 295 15.78 -1.36 4.75
C VAL A 295 16.20 -1.64 6.19
N ASP A 296 17.37 -2.23 6.41
CA ASP A 296 17.97 -2.44 7.74
C ASP A 296 18.24 -1.11 8.43
N LEU A 297 18.94 -0.18 7.76
CA LEU A 297 19.26 1.14 8.30
C LEU A 297 18.00 1.94 8.62
N LEU A 298 17.02 1.92 7.71
CA LEU A 298 15.72 2.54 7.95
C LEU A 298 15.01 1.92 9.17
N SER A 299 15.00 0.59 9.29
CA SER A 299 14.39 -0.11 10.41
C SER A 299 15.07 0.21 11.75
N LEU A 300 16.41 0.26 11.77
CA LEU A 300 17.19 0.67 12.94
C LEU A 300 16.91 2.11 13.33
N SER A 301 16.76 3.01 12.35
CA SER A 301 16.43 4.41 12.62
C SER A 301 15.07 4.59 13.32
N PHE A 302 14.11 3.67 13.13
CA PHE A 302 12.84 3.71 13.88
C PHE A 302 13.04 3.34 15.34
N ILE A 303 13.96 2.41 15.63
CA ILE A 303 14.25 1.91 16.97
C ILE A 303 15.05 2.96 17.77
N THR A 304 15.99 3.64 17.12
CA THR A 304 16.88 4.62 17.76
C THR A 304 16.31 6.03 17.82
N CYS A 305 15.21 6.32 17.11
CA CYS A 305 14.61 7.65 17.08
C CYS A 305 14.05 8.05 18.45
N THR A 306 14.71 8.99 19.11
CA THR A 306 14.25 9.66 20.32
C THR A 306 13.78 11.08 19.99
N ARG A 307 12.63 11.50 20.55
CA ARG A 307 12.10 12.87 20.41
C ARG A 307 11.65 13.40 21.75
N GLU A 308 12.50 14.22 22.37
CA GLU A 308 12.33 14.71 23.75
C GLU A 308 11.05 15.53 23.97
N ARG A 309 10.63 16.33 22.97
CA ARG A 309 9.49 17.26 23.09
C ARG A 309 8.17 16.74 22.52
N ASN A 310 8.24 15.75 21.64
CA ASN A 310 7.07 15.14 21.03
C ASN A 310 7.37 13.66 20.80
N GLN A 311 7.03 12.83 21.80
CA GLN A 311 7.24 11.38 21.73
C GLN A 311 6.60 10.76 20.48
N PHE A 312 5.46 11.28 20.03
CA PHE A 312 4.77 10.80 18.84
C PHE A 312 5.32 11.35 17.53
N GLY A 313 6.33 12.22 17.57
CA GLY A 313 7.15 12.45 16.39
C GLY A 313 8.06 11.26 16.07
N SER A 314 8.20 10.28 16.98
CA SER A 314 8.74 8.95 16.62
C SER A 314 7.70 8.15 15.85
N ILE A 315 8.04 7.73 14.64
CA ILE A 315 7.19 6.91 13.77
C ILE A 315 6.77 5.62 14.49
N LEU A 316 7.68 4.99 15.25
CA LEU A 316 7.39 3.78 16.00
C LEU A 316 6.33 4.02 17.08
N LEU A 317 6.46 5.10 17.86
CA LEU A 317 5.50 5.40 18.94
C LEU A 317 4.15 5.88 18.39
N SER A 318 4.15 6.62 17.29
CA SER A 318 2.92 6.98 16.57
C SER A 318 2.20 5.76 16.01
N TYR A 319 2.96 4.79 15.50
CA TYR A 319 2.42 3.51 15.07
C TYR A 319 1.82 2.73 16.25
N CYS A 320 2.53 2.66 17.39
CA CYS A 320 2.01 2.05 18.62
C CYS A 320 0.67 2.66 19.05
N ALA A 321 0.52 3.98 18.99
CA ALA A 321 -0.75 4.65 19.26
C ALA A 321 -1.84 4.18 18.28
N SER A 322 -1.53 4.12 16.99
CA SER A 322 -2.46 3.68 15.94
C SER A 322 -2.95 2.25 16.15
N LEU A 323 -2.11 1.38 16.74
CA LEU A 323 -2.47 0.00 17.07
C LEU A 323 -3.45 -0.13 18.23
N ALA A 324 -3.62 0.92 19.05
CA ALA A 324 -4.64 0.96 20.10
C ALA A 324 -6.06 1.01 19.55
N VAL A 325 -6.23 1.33 18.26
CA VAL A 325 -7.53 1.39 17.57
C VAL A 325 -7.93 0.01 17.04
N LEU A 326 -9.18 -0.40 17.27
CA LEU A 326 -9.77 -1.64 16.77
C LEU A 326 -10.06 -1.54 15.27
N GLY A 327 -9.84 -2.64 14.53
CA GLY A 327 -10.27 -2.76 13.14
C GLY A 327 -11.80 -2.76 12.99
N SER A 328 -12.33 -2.29 11.86
CA SER A 328 -13.77 -2.37 11.57
C SER A 328 -14.22 -3.84 11.56
N GLY A 329 -15.20 -4.20 12.40
CA GLY A 329 -15.74 -5.57 12.50
C GLY A 329 -15.44 -6.33 13.79
N ASN A 330 -14.54 -5.84 14.65
CA ASN A 330 -14.38 -6.38 16.00
C ASN A 330 -15.25 -5.57 16.97
N SER A 331 -16.50 -6.00 17.15
CA SER A 331 -17.46 -5.41 18.11
C SER A 331 -17.45 -6.07 19.49
N ASP A 332 -16.63 -7.09 19.68
CA ASP A 332 -16.60 -7.85 20.93
C ASP A 332 -15.64 -7.18 21.91
N GLN A 333 -16.10 -6.12 22.56
CA GLN A 333 -15.75 -5.74 23.94
C GLN A 333 -16.48 -4.45 24.30
N ALA A 334 -16.92 -4.35 25.55
CA ALA A 334 -17.80 -3.31 26.09
C ALA A 334 -17.24 -1.86 26.09
N GLY A 335 -16.20 -1.55 25.29
CA GLY A 335 -15.38 -0.33 25.37
C GLY A 335 -15.14 0.43 24.05
N GLY A 336 -15.98 0.27 23.03
CA GLY A 336 -15.93 1.05 21.78
C GLY A 336 -14.69 0.81 20.90
N MET A 337 -14.26 1.82 20.13
CA MET A 337 -13.19 1.75 19.12
C MET A 337 -11.78 1.38 19.65
N TRP A 338 -11.56 1.36 20.96
CA TRP A 338 -10.23 1.14 21.56
C TRP A 338 -10.01 -0.32 21.98
N LYS A 339 -8.81 -0.84 21.76
CA LYS A 339 -8.41 -2.16 22.27
C LYS A 339 -8.24 -2.14 23.77
N GLU A 340 -8.58 -3.24 24.44
CA GLU A 340 -8.14 -3.48 25.82
C GLU A 340 -6.60 -3.50 25.94
N PRO A 341 -6.03 -3.05 27.06
CA PRO A 341 -4.58 -3.03 27.29
C PRO A 341 -3.89 -4.38 27.03
N GLY A 342 -4.52 -5.49 27.43
CA GLY A 342 -3.97 -6.84 27.24
C GLY A 342 -3.82 -7.23 25.77
N ASN A 343 -4.74 -6.79 24.90
CA ASN A 343 -4.67 -7.05 23.46
C ASN A 343 -3.54 -6.24 22.80
N LEU A 344 -3.22 -5.07 23.35
CA LEU A 344 -2.14 -4.21 22.87
C LEU A 344 -0.74 -4.75 23.23
N ASN A 345 -0.61 -5.42 24.38
CA ASN A 345 0.63 -6.08 24.80
C ASN A 345 1.16 -7.09 23.76
N SER A 346 0.25 -7.78 23.07
CA SER A 346 0.63 -8.71 21.99
C SER A 346 1.28 -8.00 20.80
N SER A 347 0.80 -6.80 20.47
CA SER A 347 1.34 -5.97 19.39
C SER A 347 2.70 -5.38 19.77
N TYR A 348 2.87 -4.97 21.02
CA TYR A 348 4.17 -4.49 21.52
C TYR A 348 5.20 -5.59 21.62
N SER A 349 4.81 -6.78 22.08
CA SER A 349 5.68 -7.96 22.10
C SER A 349 6.20 -8.30 20.69
N ALA A 350 5.35 -8.18 19.67
CA ALA A 350 5.73 -8.35 18.28
C ALA A 350 6.80 -7.34 17.83
N LEU A 351 6.59 -6.05 18.10
CA LEU A 351 7.51 -4.99 17.72
C LEU A 351 8.86 -5.10 18.46
N ILE A 352 8.82 -5.35 19.76
CA ILE A 352 10.02 -5.56 20.59
C ILE A 352 10.81 -6.76 20.06
N TYR A 353 10.14 -7.86 19.72
CA TYR A 353 10.81 -9.04 19.19
C TYR A 353 11.53 -8.76 17.86
N CYS A 354 10.87 -8.06 16.93
CA CYS A 354 11.48 -7.70 15.65
C CYS A 354 12.65 -6.72 15.86
N ALA A 355 12.52 -5.75 16.76
CA ALA A 355 13.60 -4.85 17.14
C ALA A 355 14.80 -5.60 17.72
N GLN A 356 14.57 -6.59 18.60
CA GLN A 356 15.64 -7.43 19.15
C GLN A 356 16.39 -8.20 18.05
N LEU A 357 15.70 -8.73 17.04
CA LEU A 357 16.34 -9.37 15.89
C LEU A 357 17.21 -8.38 15.11
N LEU A 358 16.69 -7.18 14.79
CA LEU A 358 17.43 -6.17 14.04
C LEU A 358 18.68 -5.67 14.80
N ILE A 359 18.56 -5.45 16.11
CA ILE A 359 19.69 -5.09 16.97
C ILE A 359 20.75 -6.20 16.97
N PHE A 360 20.32 -7.46 17.04
CA PHE A 360 21.23 -8.61 16.97
C PHE A 360 21.97 -8.68 15.63
N ARG A 361 21.25 -8.50 14.51
CA ARG A 361 21.84 -8.44 13.16
C ARG A 361 22.91 -7.35 13.08
N GLU A 362 22.59 -6.14 13.52
CA GLU A 362 23.54 -5.02 13.47
C GLU A 362 24.78 -5.28 14.35
N ALA A 363 24.59 -5.83 15.55
CA ALA A 363 25.70 -6.19 16.42
C ALA A 363 26.66 -7.20 15.75
N LEU A 364 26.14 -8.17 15.00
CA LEU A 364 26.97 -9.10 14.22
C LEU A 364 27.70 -8.39 13.07
N SER A 365 27.03 -7.51 12.34
CA SER A 365 27.63 -6.70 11.27
C SER A 365 28.79 -5.86 11.77
N LEU A 366 28.66 -5.23 12.95
CA LEU A 366 29.74 -4.46 13.58
C LEU A 366 30.90 -5.35 14.04
N SER A 367 30.62 -6.55 14.56
CA SER A 367 31.66 -7.49 15.02
C SER A 367 32.48 -8.10 13.88
N SER A 368 31.94 -8.13 12.66
CA SER A 368 32.59 -8.70 11.49
C SER A 368 33.49 -7.71 10.72
N LYS A 369 33.45 -6.41 11.05
CA LYS A 369 34.37 -5.42 10.49
C LYS A 369 35.78 -5.63 11.06
N PRO A 370 36.82 -5.89 10.23
CA PRO A 370 38.19 -6.03 10.70
C PRO A 370 38.74 -4.63 11.05
N GLY A 371 38.61 -4.20 12.30
CA GLY A 371 38.98 -2.84 12.67
C GLY A 371 38.67 -2.41 14.10
N SER A 372 39.02 -3.22 15.09
CA SER A 372 39.33 -2.69 16.41
C SER A 372 40.57 -3.39 16.92
N ALA A 373 41.68 -2.67 16.91
CA ALA A 373 42.93 -3.10 17.48
C ALA A 373 42.67 -3.61 18.91
N ARG A 374 42.92 -4.91 19.12
CA ARG A 374 43.25 -5.42 20.45
C ARG A 374 44.42 -4.57 20.93
N LYS A 375 44.16 -3.63 21.84
CA LYS A 375 45.22 -3.07 22.67
C LYS A 375 45.72 -4.22 23.55
N SER A 376 46.96 -4.59 23.25
CA SER A 376 47.88 -5.40 24.04
C SER A 376 47.93 -4.98 25.49
#